data_AF-A0A650CT65-F1
#
_entry.id   AF-A0A650CT65-F1
#
_cell.length_a   1.000
_cell.length_b   1.000
_cell.length_c   1.000
_cell.angle_alpha   90.00
_cell.angle_beta   90.00
_cell.angle_gamma   90.00
#
_symmetry.space_group_name_H-M   'P 1'
#
loop_
_entity.id
_entity.type
_entity.pdbx_description
1 polymer ?
#
loop_
_entity_poly.entity_id
_entity_poly.type
_entity_poly.pdbx_seq_one_letter_code
_entity_poly.pdbx_strand_id
1 'polypeptide(L)'
;MINPYADGLKELKKGSLYEILANIISFIGAIILLLLLFTYYGFIISSPTTTTSISNLQLNSSLIGILAAAVIIVIIGAILSIVGIIKLRSGFNLLKNTGLDVSIGSTGATLILISLGILIVGVATVIVIVGIFIIVIAAILELIGGIMLGLGFYNLGKGLNSSTIETAGILIIISGIIDILISVGGILEFIAFILIYTSINDILSKGIPYVQTFSQMLGVIKGNGYAYLNVYSQVEGTIISARIEGTSISSTSITPNKLSVGNNSIIVNFGSVQGLIPYSNYIVSLIVQDNSGRTILIPVNVQYQPY
;
A
#
# COMPACT_ATOMS: atom_id res chain seq x y z
N MET A 1 -20.49 8.82 -0.74
CA MET A 1 -19.31 9.61 -0.31
C MET A 1 -18.07 8.84 -0.74
N ILE A 2 -17.35 9.29 -1.76
CA ILE A 2 -16.07 8.69 -2.19
C ILE A 2 -15.02 9.75 -1.90
N ASN A 3 -14.20 9.53 -0.87
CA ASN A 3 -13.05 10.38 -0.57
C ASN A 3 -11.83 9.55 -0.95
N PRO A 4 -11.30 9.67 -2.18
CA PRO A 4 -10.23 8.79 -2.68
C PRO A 4 -8.97 8.80 -1.81
N TYR A 5 -8.75 9.89 -1.07
CA TYR A 5 -7.67 9.99 -0.09
C TYR A 5 -7.94 9.12 1.15
N ALA A 6 -9.08 9.33 1.82
CA ALA A 6 -9.44 8.54 2.99
C ALA A 6 -9.65 7.06 2.65
N ASP A 7 -10.24 6.78 1.49
CA ASP A 7 -10.51 5.42 1.02
C ASP A 7 -9.20 4.73 0.58
N GLY A 8 -8.28 5.47 -0.05
CA GLY A 8 -6.93 4.99 -0.32
C GLY A 8 -6.17 4.60 0.94
N LEU A 9 -6.19 5.46 1.97
CA LEU A 9 -5.60 5.15 3.27
C LEU A 9 -6.27 3.95 3.95
N LYS A 10 -7.60 3.81 3.88
CA LYS A 10 -8.32 2.64 4.41
C LYS A 10 -7.91 1.35 3.71
N GLU A 11 -7.75 1.36 2.39
CA GLU A 11 -7.32 0.18 1.63
C GLU A 11 -5.87 -0.17 1.93
N LEU A 12 -4.97 0.82 2.07
CA LEU A 12 -3.61 0.58 2.56
C LEU A 12 -3.61 -0.04 3.96
N LYS A 13 -4.39 0.50 4.90
CA LYS A 13 -4.53 -0.07 6.25
C LYS A 13 -4.98 -1.53 6.22
N LYS A 14 -6.00 -1.85 5.42
CA LYS A 14 -6.47 -3.23 5.26
C LYS A 14 -5.39 -4.12 4.67
N GLY A 15 -4.70 -3.66 3.63
CA GLY A 15 -3.60 -4.40 3.02
C GLY A 15 -2.49 -4.71 4.01
N SER A 16 -2.05 -3.72 4.79
CA SER A 16 -1.06 -3.93 5.85
C SER A 16 -1.54 -4.90 6.93
N LEU A 17 -2.83 -4.89 7.30
CA LEU A 17 -3.38 -5.88 8.24
C LEU A 17 -3.27 -7.30 7.69
N TYR A 18 -3.59 -7.50 6.42
CA TYR A 18 -3.46 -8.82 5.78
C TYR A 18 -1.99 -9.27 5.72
N GLU A 19 -1.04 -8.38 5.45
CA GLU A 19 0.40 -8.73 5.48
C GLU A 19 0.90 -9.06 6.89
N ILE A 20 0.40 -8.37 7.93
CA ILE A 20 0.71 -8.71 9.33
C ILE A 20 0.22 -10.15 9.62
N LEU A 21 -1.02 -10.46 9.25
CA LEU A 21 -1.60 -11.79 9.44
C LEU A 21 -0.87 -12.85 8.62
N ALA A 22 -0.52 -12.55 7.36
CA ALA A 22 0.24 -13.43 6.48
C ALA A 22 1.60 -13.79 7.08
N ASN A 23 2.32 -12.80 7.62
CA ASN A 23 3.61 -13.00 8.28
C ASN A 23 3.48 -13.86 9.53
N ILE A 24 2.47 -13.64 10.39
CA ILE A 24 2.25 -14.47 11.59
C ILE A 24 1.98 -15.92 11.21
N ILE A 25 1.07 -16.16 10.25
CA ILE A 25 0.70 -17.51 9.83
C ILE A 25 1.88 -18.22 9.16
N SER A 26 2.61 -17.51 8.28
CA SER A 26 3.78 -18.06 7.60
C SER A 26 4.90 -18.39 8.58
N PHE A 27 5.12 -17.56 9.59
CA PHE A 27 6.09 -17.81 10.66
C PHE A 27 5.74 -19.07 11.48
N ILE A 28 4.47 -19.24 11.84
CA ILE A 28 3.99 -20.46 12.53
C ILE A 28 4.22 -21.69 11.63
N GLY A 29 3.86 -21.61 10.36
CA GLY A 29 4.10 -22.69 9.38
C GLY A 29 5.57 -23.05 9.25
N ALA A 30 6.45 -22.04 9.18
CA ALA A 30 7.89 -22.22 9.11
C ALA A 30 8.47 -22.89 10.38
N ILE A 31 8.01 -22.51 11.57
CA ILE A 31 8.42 -23.16 12.83
C ILE A 31 8.01 -24.64 12.83
N ILE A 32 6.79 -24.96 12.42
CA ILE A 32 6.33 -26.36 12.38
C ILE A 32 7.20 -27.17 11.41
N LEU A 33 7.47 -26.64 10.21
CA LEU A 33 8.37 -27.28 9.24
C LEU A 33 9.79 -27.46 9.80
N LEU A 34 10.33 -26.47 10.50
CA LEU A 34 11.64 -26.54 11.14
C LEU A 34 11.69 -27.62 12.22
N LEU A 35 10.66 -27.71 13.07
CA LEU A 35 10.55 -28.74 14.12
C LEU A 35 10.44 -30.16 13.53
N LEU A 36 9.72 -30.31 12.41
CA LEU A 36 9.68 -31.57 11.66
C LEU A 36 11.07 -31.94 11.11
N LEU A 37 11.82 -30.95 10.58
CA LEU A 37 13.20 -31.15 10.16
C LEU A 37 14.07 -31.66 11.31
N PHE A 38 14.01 -31.01 12.49
CA PHE A 38 14.77 -31.45 13.66
C PHE A 38 14.38 -32.86 14.14
N THR A 39 13.09 -33.20 14.09
CA THR A 39 12.62 -34.54 14.43
C THR A 39 13.16 -35.58 13.44
N TYR A 40 13.16 -35.25 12.15
CA TYR A 40 13.70 -36.09 11.09
C TYR A 40 15.22 -36.30 11.23
N TYR A 41 16.00 -35.23 11.39
CA TYR A 41 17.45 -35.32 11.56
C TYR A 41 17.86 -35.91 12.91
N GLY A 42 17.12 -35.64 13.99
CA GLY A 42 17.33 -36.25 15.30
C GLY A 42 17.13 -37.77 15.28
N PHE A 43 16.18 -38.26 14.48
CA PHE A 43 15.99 -39.70 14.24
C PHE A 43 17.18 -40.33 13.49
N ILE A 44 17.73 -39.65 12.48
CA ILE A 44 18.90 -40.12 11.73
C ILE A 44 20.15 -40.23 12.63
N ILE A 45 20.35 -39.26 13.53
CA ILE A 45 21.55 -39.19 14.39
C ILE A 45 21.47 -40.18 15.56
N SER A 46 20.26 -40.51 16.04
CA SER A 46 20.06 -41.40 17.20
C SER A 46 19.99 -42.90 16.87
N SER A 47 19.98 -43.28 15.59
CA SER A 47 20.07 -44.67 15.14
C SER A 47 21.47 -44.98 14.59
N PRO A 48 22.44 -45.39 15.43
CA PRO A 48 23.71 -45.86 14.91
C PRO A 48 23.48 -47.18 14.18
N THR A 49 23.89 -47.22 12.91
CA THR A 49 24.08 -48.42 12.10
C THR A 49 22.84 -49.29 11.86
N THR A 50 22.24 -49.17 10.67
CA THR A 50 22.09 -50.32 9.77
C THR A 50 21.94 -49.77 8.36
N THR A 51 22.62 -50.40 7.40
CA THR A 51 22.49 -50.15 5.97
C THR A 51 21.06 -50.46 5.53
N THR A 52 20.14 -49.52 5.71
CA THR A 52 18.77 -49.62 5.23
C THR A 52 18.69 -48.88 3.90
N SER A 53 18.62 -49.69 2.86
CA SER A 53 17.93 -49.35 1.60
C SER A 53 16.83 -48.30 1.79
N ILE A 54 16.81 -47.32 0.87
CA ILE A 54 15.90 -46.16 0.80
C ILE A 54 14.40 -46.59 0.80
N SER A 55 14.13 -47.88 0.67
CA SER A 55 12.79 -48.50 0.61
C SER A 55 12.00 -48.50 1.93
N ASN A 56 12.60 -48.18 3.08
CA ASN A 56 11.90 -48.20 4.38
C ASN A 56 11.76 -46.80 5.02
N LEU A 57 11.52 -45.76 4.22
CA LEU A 57 11.05 -44.47 4.74
C LEU A 57 9.58 -44.62 5.19
N GLN A 58 9.35 -45.32 6.31
CA GLN A 58 8.03 -45.37 6.95
C GLN A 58 7.77 -44.01 7.62
N LEU A 59 7.26 -43.07 6.83
CA LEU A 59 6.65 -41.86 7.38
C LEU A 59 5.47 -42.29 8.26
N ASN A 60 5.61 -42.10 9.57
CA ASN A 60 4.52 -42.30 10.52
C ASN A 60 3.31 -41.48 10.06
N SER A 61 2.10 -42.05 10.05
CA SER A 61 0.89 -41.36 9.57
C SER A 61 0.62 -40.06 10.33
N SER A 62 1.08 -39.96 11.58
CA SER A 62 1.08 -38.73 12.36
C SER A 62 1.99 -37.64 11.79
N LEU A 63 3.19 -37.97 11.30
CA LEU A 63 4.12 -37.03 10.68
C LEU A 63 3.60 -36.52 9.33
N ILE A 64 2.94 -37.40 8.55
CA ILE A 64 2.26 -37.00 7.30
C ILE A 64 1.13 -36.01 7.60
N GLY A 65 0.34 -36.28 8.65
CA GLY A 65 -0.71 -35.36 9.10
C GLY A 65 -0.17 -34.00 9.51
N ILE A 66 0.93 -33.94 10.26
CA ILE A 66 1.56 -32.68 10.69
C ILE A 66 2.18 -31.95 9.49
N LEU A 67 2.83 -32.66 8.56
CA LEU A 67 3.39 -32.07 7.34
C LEU A 67 2.29 -31.47 6.46
N ALA A 68 1.18 -32.20 6.26
CA ALA A 68 0.03 -31.71 5.51
C ALA A 68 -0.56 -30.45 6.16
N ALA A 69 -0.72 -30.44 7.48
CA ALA A 69 -1.19 -29.27 8.22
C ALA A 69 -0.23 -28.07 8.07
N ALA A 70 1.08 -28.30 8.15
CA ALA A 70 2.09 -27.25 7.98
C ALA A 70 2.04 -26.62 6.58
N VAL A 71 1.92 -27.45 5.54
CA VAL A 71 1.78 -26.99 4.14
C VAL A 71 0.50 -26.17 3.98
N ILE A 72 -0.62 -26.62 4.53
CA ILE A 72 -1.90 -25.87 4.48
C ILE A 72 -1.76 -24.49 5.14
N ILE A 73 -1.11 -24.41 6.30
CA ILE A 73 -0.86 -23.15 7.01
C ILE A 73 -0.05 -22.19 6.14
N VAL A 74 1.02 -22.67 5.50
CA VAL A 74 1.84 -21.85 4.59
C VAL A 74 1.03 -21.36 3.39
N ILE A 75 0.17 -22.20 2.82
CA ILE A 75 -0.74 -21.80 1.72
C ILE A 75 -1.71 -20.70 2.17
N ILE A 76 -2.28 -20.82 3.37
CA ILE A 76 -3.17 -19.78 3.93
C ILE A 76 -2.40 -18.47 4.09
N GLY A 77 -1.17 -18.52 4.60
CA GLY A 77 -0.29 -17.34 4.71
C GLY A 77 -0.06 -16.67 3.36
N ALA A 78 0.27 -17.44 2.33
CA ALA A 78 0.47 -16.94 0.97
C ALA A 78 -0.80 -16.30 0.38
N ILE A 79 -1.97 -16.90 0.60
CA ILE A 79 -3.26 -16.34 0.14
C ILE A 79 -3.52 -14.98 0.82
N LEU A 80 -3.27 -14.87 2.13
CA LEU A 80 -3.44 -13.61 2.84
C LEU A 80 -2.48 -12.53 2.32
N SER A 81 -1.24 -12.88 2.03
CA SER A 81 -0.29 -11.94 1.43
C SER A 81 -0.76 -11.48 0.04
N ILE A 82 -1.24 -12.39 -0.82
CA ILE A 82 -1.83 -11.99 -2.12
C ILE A 82 -2.97 -10.98 -1.92
N VAL A 83 -3.88 -11.25 -0.98
CA VAL A 83 -4.99 -10.34 -0.67
C VAL A 83 -4.47 -9.00 -0.12
N GLY A 84 -3.45 -9.03 0.74
CA GLY A 84 -2.79 -7.86 1.30
C GLY A 84 -2.18 -6.98 0.21
N ILE A 85 -1.32 -7.53 -0.63
CA ILE A 85 -0.70 -6.81 -1.75
C ILE A 85 -1.74 -6.26 -2.74
N ILE A 86 -2.82 -7.00 -3.05
CA ILE A 86 -3.93 -6.48 -3.89
C ILE A 86 -4.54 -5.22 -3.25
N LYS A 87 -4.77 -5.24 -1.94
CA LYS A 87 -5.32 -4.10 -1.20
C LYS A 87 -4.35 -2.94 -1.13
N LEU A 88 -3.05 -3.20 -0.96
CA LEU A 88 -2.01 -2.18 -1.03
C LEU A 88 -1.97 -1.51 -2.41
N ARG A 89 -1.97 -2.30 -3.49
CA ARG A 89 -2.03 -1.80 -4.86
C ARG A 89 -3.26 -0.93 -5.09
N SER A 90 -4.43 -1.35 -4.61
CA SER A 90 -5.67 -0.58 -4.69
C SER A 90 -5.55 0.77 -3.96
N GLY A 91 -5.05 0.76 -2.72
CA GLY A 91 -4.83 1.96 -1.92
C GLY A 91 -3.88 2.96 -2.57
N PHE A 92 -2.74 2.49 -3.10
CA PHE A 92 -1.80 3.34 -3.82
C PHE A 92 -2.38 3.92 -5.12
N ASN A 93 -3.20 3.17 -5.86
CA ASN A 93 -3.86 3.69 -7.06
C ASN A 93 -4.89 4.79 -6.74
N LEU A 94 -5.61 4.65 -5.63
CA LEU A 94 -6.53 5.69 -5.16
C LEU A 94 -5.78 6.96 -4.75
N LEU A 95 -4.66 6.81 -4.03
CA LEU A 95 -3.84 7.94 -3.56
C LEU A 95 -3.04 8.62 -4.68
N LYS A 96 -2.67 7.89 -5.74
CA LYS A 96 -2.08 8.49 -6.94
C LYS A 96 -2.98 9.57 -7.52
N ASN A 97 -4.30 9.35 -7.50
CA ASN A 97 -5.28 10.31 -8.04
C ASN A 97 -5.51 11.51 -7.12
N THR A 98 -4.90 11.53 -5.93
CA THR A 98 -4.91 12.69 -5.02
C THR A 98 -3.66 13.56 -5.15
N GLY A 99 -2.77 13.20 -6.09
CA GLY A 99 -1.53 13.92 -6.38
C GLY A 99 -0.36 13.58 -5.45
N LEU A 100 -0.52 12.61 -4.55
CA LEU A 100 0.61 12.07 -3.80
C LEU A 100 1.53 11.29 -4.75
N ASP A 101 2.84 11.48 -4.60
CA ASP A 101 3.86 10.76 -5.38
C ASP A 101 4.06 9.32 -4.88
N VAL A 102 2.99 8.53 -4.95
CA VAL A 102 2.94 7.15 -4.44
C VAL A 102 2.70 6.11 -5.55
N SER A 103 2.79 6.54 -6.80
CA SER A 103 2.57 5.70 -7.98
C SER A 103 3.56 4.52 -8.06
N ILE A 104 4.77 4.72 -7.55
CA ILE A 104 5.81 3.70 -7.46
C ILE A 104 5.37 2.53 -6.56
N GLY A 105 4.62 2.79 -5.49
CA GLY A 105 4.11 1.76 -4.58
C GLY A 105 3.10 0.81 -5.24
N SER A 106 2.20 1.33 -6.09
CA SER A 106 1.28 0.47 -6.86
C SER A 106 2.03 -0.39 -7.88
N THR A 107 3.09 0.16 -8.48
CA THR A 107 3.90 -0.58 -9.45
C THR A 107 4.67 -1.70 -8.74
N GLY A 108 5.26 -1.41 -7.58
CA GLY A 108 5.92 -2.40 -6.73
C GLY A 108 4.98 -3.53 -6.30
N ALA A 109 3.80 -3.19 -5.79
CA ALA A 109 2.77 -4.19 -5.44
C ALA A 109 2.36 -5.07 -6.64
N THR A 110 2.33 -4.51 -7.85
CA THR A 110 2.04 -5.29 -9.06
C THR A 110 3.17 -6.27 -9.38
N LEU A 111 4.42 -5.83 -9.23
CA LEU A 111 5.58 -6.70 -9.43
C LEU A 111 5.59 -7.87 -8.45
N ILE A 112 5.27 -7.63 -7.17
CA ILE A 112 5.18 -8.68 -6.14
C ILE A 112 4.07 -9.70 -6.48
N LEU A 113 2.92 -9.27 -7.00
CA LEU A 113 1.87 -10.20 -7.43
C LEU A 113 2.33 -11.07 -8.62
N ILE A 114 3.07 -10.48 -9.55
CA ILE A 114 3.63 -11.22 -10.70
C ILE A 114 4.70 -12.20 -10.22
N SER A 115 5.58 -11.79 -9.30
CA SER A 115 6.64 -12.66 -8.75
C SER A 115 6.04 -13.85 -8.02
N LEU A 116 4.99 -13.67 -7.22
CA LEU A 116 4.28 -14.77 -6.55
C LEU A 116 3.71 -15.79 -7.55
N GLY A 117 3.15 -15.32 -8.67
CA GLY A 117 2.67 -16.22 -9.74
C GLY A 117 3.80 -17.03 -10.37
N ILE A 118 4.94 -16.40 -10.66
CA ILE A 118 6.12 -17.05 -11.21
C ILE A 118 6.74 -18.01 -10.19
N LEU A 119 6.75 -17.66 -8.91
CA LEU A 119 7.28 -18.48 -7.82
C LEU A 119 6.52 -19.80 -7.73
N ILE A 120 5.19 -19.78 -7.81
CA ILE A 120 4.37 -21.01 -7.80
C ILE A 120 4.74 -21.94 -8.96
N VAL A 121 4.90 -21.39 -10.17
CA VAL A 121 5.34 -22.17 -11.35
C VAL A 121 6.76 -22.70 -11.17
N GLY A 122 7.65 -21.88 -10.60
CA GLY A 122 9.03 -22.26 -10.30
C GLY A 122 9.09 -23.44 -9.34
N VAL A 123 8.39 -23.35 -8.20
CA VAL A 123 8.31 -24.42 -7.19
C VAL A 123 7.72 -25.70 -7.80
N ALA A 124 6.66 -25.61 -8.61
CA ALA A 124 6.05 -26.77 -9.25
C ALA A 124 6.99 -27.47 -10.25
N THR A 125 7.97 -26.75 -10.82
CA THR A 125 8.89 -27.25 -11.82
C THR A 125 10.30 -27.56 -11.29
N VAL A 126 10.54 -27.45 -9.97
CA VAL A 126 11.85 -27.69 -9.31
C VAL A 126 12.46 -29.05 -9.63
N ILE A 127 11.64 -30.08 -9.87
CA ILE A 127 12.11 -31.43 -10.25
C ILE A 127 12.93 -31.38 -11.55
N VAL A 128 12.68 -30.38 -12.40
CA VAL A 128 13.47 -30.06 -13.58
C VAL A 128 14.39 -28.90 -13.22
N ILE A 129 15.68 -28.96 -13.58
CA ILE A 129 16.69 -27.90 -13.31
C ILE A 129 16.19 -26.50 -13.73
N VAL A 130 15.29 -26.44 -14.72
CA VAL A 130 14.60 -25.22 -15.18
C VAL A 130 13.84 -24.49 -14.05
N GLY A 131 13.25 -25.20 -13.09
CA GLY A 131 12.49 -24.58 -11.99
C GLY A 131 13.33 -23.67 -11.11
N ILE A 132 14.62 -23.99 -10.91
CA ILE A 132 15.55 -23.17 -10.12
C ILE A 132 15.73 -21.79 -10.78
N PHE A 133 15.88 -21.74 -12.11
CA PHE A 133 16.00 -20.46 -12.83
C PHE A 133 14.74 -19.62 -12.73
N ILE A 134 13.56 -20.25 -12.77
CA ILE A 134 12.27 -19.56 -12.62
C ILE A 134 12.14 -18.97 -11.20
N ILE A 135 12.56 -19.70 -10.17
CA ILE A 135 12.56 -19.21 -8.78
C ILE A 135 13.49 -17.99 -8.62
N VAL A 136 14.68 -18.02 -9.22
CA VAL A 136 15.62 -16.88 -9.17
C VAL A 136 15.01 -15.65 -9.85
N ILE A 137 14.33 -15.80 -10.98
CA ILE A 137 13.63 -14.70 -11.65
C ILE A 137 12.52 -14.15 -10.75
N ALA A 138 11.73 -15.01 -10.11
CA ALA A 138 10.70 -14.59 -9.17
C ALA A 138 11.30 -13.78 -8.02
N ALA A 139 12.39 -14.25 -7.41
CA ALA A 139 13.07 -13.55 -6.31
C ALA A 139 13.60 -12.17 -6.72
N ILE A 140 14.14 -12.02 -7.93
CA ILE A 140 14.59 -10.71 -8.45
C ILE A 140 13.40 -9.75 -8.62
N LEU A 141 12.28 -10.24 -9.18
CA LEU A 141 11.08 -9.42 -9.35
C LEU A 141 10.46 -9.02 -8.01
N GLU A 142 10.47 -9.93 -7.05
CA GLU A 142 10.01 -9.67 -5.68
C GLU A 142 10.88 -8.63 -4.99
N LEU A 143 12.21 -8.70 -5.12
CA LEU A 143 13.12 -7.68 -4.61
C LEU A 143 12.82 -6.30 -5.19
N ILE A 144 12.75 -6.19 -6.52
CA ILE A 144 12.48 -4.92 -7.19
C ILE A 144 11.09 -4.41 -6.76
N GLY A 145 10.11 -5.30 -6.70
CA GLY A 145 8.75 -5.00 -6.25
C GLY A 145 8.71 -4.48 -4.82
N GLY A 146 9.43 -5.13 -3.90
CA GLY A 146 9.57 -4.75 -2.49
C GLY A 146 10.25 -3.39 -2.32
N ILE A 147 11.33 -3.13 -3.07
CA ILE A 147 11.99 -1.81 -3.06
C ILE A 147 11.02 -0.71 -3.51
N MET A 148 10.30 -0.94 -4.61
CA MET A 148 9.31 0.02 -5.12
C MET A 148 8.12 0.20 -4.17
N LEU A 149 7.66 -0.86 -3.52
CA LEU A 149 6.62 -0.82 -2.50
C LEU A 149 7.07 0.02 -1.30
N GLY A 150 8.28 -0.23 -0.80
CA GLY A 150 8.89 0.51 0.30
C GLY A 150 9.08 2.00 -0.03
N LEU A 151 9.53 2.33 -1.25
CA LEU A 151 9.57 3.72 -1.74
C LEU A 151 8.18 4.36 -1.81
N GLY A 152 7.16 3.59 -2.19
CA GLY A 152 5.77 4.04 -2.18
C GLY A 152 5.29 4.44 -0.78
N PHE A 153 5.61 3.64 0.24
CA PHE A 153 5.34 3.97 1.63
C PHE A 153 6.20 5.13 2.14
N TYR A 154 7.48 5.19 1.76
CA TYR A 154 8.36 6.29 2.11
C TYR A 154 7.80 7.64 1.63
N ASN A 155 7.42 7.73 0.35
CA ASN A 155 6.80 8.92 -0.23
C ASN A 155 5.44 9.23 0.40
N LEU A 156 4.66 8.20 0.73
CA LEU A 156 3.43 8.37 1.49
C LEU A 156 3.69 8.99 2.86
N GLY A 157 4.69 8.49 3.59
CA GLY A 157 5.10 9.03 4.90
C GLY A 157 5.47 10.50 4.81
N LYS A 158 6.25 10.89 3.79
CA LYS A 158 6.53 12.31 3.50
C LYS A 158 5.27 13.13 3.25
N GLY A 159 4.40 12.67 2.36
CA GLY A 159 3.15 13.37 2.04
C GLY A 159 2.20 13.51 3.23
N LEU A 160 2.22 12.53 4.15
CA LEU A 160 1.43 12.52 5.38
C LEU A 160 2.13 13.19 6.57
N ASN A 161 3.39 13.62 6.41
CA ASN A 161 4.26 14.06 7.50
C ASN A 161 4.32 13.07 8.67
N SER A 162 4.45 11.78 8.35
CA SER A 162 4.58 10.68 9.30
C SER A 162 5.93 10.01 9.15
N SER A 163 6.86 10.35 10.05
CA SER A 163 8.18 9.71 10.13
C SER A 163 8.08 8.21 10.39
N THR A 164 7.01 7.74 11.03
CA THR A 164 6.75 6.32 11.27
C THR A 164 6.47 5.56 9.98
N ILE A 165 5.63 6.12 9.08
CA ILE A 165 5.36 5.52 7.76
C ILE A 165 6.62 5.61 6.88
N GLU A 166 7.36 6.72 6.97
CA GLU A 166 8.64 6.87 6.28
C GLU A 166 9.64 5.77 6.68
N THR A 167 9.82 5.58 7.99
CA THR A 167 10.69 4.56 8.56
C THR A 167 10.24 3.15 8.17
N ALA A 168 8.94 2.89 8.18
CA ALA A 168 8.39 1.60 7.76
C ALA A 168 8.67 1.32 6.28
N GLY A 169 8.56 2.33 5.39
CA GLY A 169 8.94 2.18 3.99
C GLY A 169 10.40 1.79 3.81
N ILE A 170 11.31 2.40 4.59
CA ILE A 170 12.73 2.04 4.59
C ILE A 170 12.96 0.61 5.11
N LEU A 171 12.22 0.20 6.15
CA LEU A 171 12.31 -1.16 6.69
C LEU A 171 11.92 -2.22 5.65
N ILE A 172 10.89 -1.97 4.83
CA ILE A 172 10.51 -2.87 3.72
C ILE A 172 11.66 -3.00 2.72
N ILE A 173 12.31 -1.89 2.35
CA ILE A 173 13.45 -1.91 1.42
C ILE A 173 14.61 -2.74 1.98
N ILE A 174 14.98 -2.48 3.24
CA ILE A 174 16.08 -3.19 3.90
C ILE A 174 15.74 -4.68 4.07
N SER A 175 14.49 -5.00 4.38
CA SER A 175 14.01 -6.38 4.51
C SER A 175 14.27 -7.18 3.24
N GLY A 176 13.83 -6.68 2.08
CA GLY A 176 13.99 -7.40 0.81
C GLY A 176 15.46 -7.67 0.45
N ILE A 177 16.37 -6.75 0.80
CA ILE A 177 17.81 -6.95 0.59
C ILE A 177 18.37 -8.04 1.52
N ILE A 178 17.91 -8.07 2.77
CA ILE A 178 18.34 -9.07 3.77
C ILE A 178 17.76 -10.45 3.46
N ASP A 179 16.54 -10.53 2.95
CA ASP A 179 15.88 -11.81 2.62
C ASP A 179 16.65 -12.62 1.58
N ILE A 180 17.29 -11.94 0.62
CA ILE A 180 18.17 -12.59 -0.37
C ILE A 180 19.40 -13.22 0.29
N LEU A 181 19.91 -12.60 1.36
CA LEU A 181 21.20 -12.98 1.95
C LEU A 181 21.07 -14.09 2.99
N ILE A 182 20.02 -14.02 3.83
CA ILE A 182 19.88 -14.88 5.02
C ILE A 182 18.45 -15.35 5.29
N SER A 183 17.45 -14.92 4.51
CA SER A 183 16.02 -15.26 4.71
C SER A 183 15.47 -14.94 6.12
N VAL A 184 15.98 -13.87 6.75
CA VAL A 184 15.55 -13.37 8.07
C VAL A 184 14.83 -12.01 7.98
N GLY A 185 14.68 -11.45 6.78
CA GLY A 185 14.05 -10.15 6.54
C GLY A 185 12.58 -10.11 6.95
N GLY A 186 11.86 -11.24 6.90
CA GLY A 186 10.44 -11.32 7.29
C GLY A 186 10.07 -10.68 8.64
N ILE A 187 10.98 -10.60 9.62
CA ILE A 187 10.73 -9.88 10.89
C ILE A 187 10.69 -8.36 10.68
N LEU A 188 11.60 -7.80 9.87
CA LEU A 188 11.64 -6.37 9.57
C LEU A 188 10.40 -5.95 8.78
N GLU A 189 10.03 -6.75 7.78
CA GLU A 189 8.81 -6.52 7.00
C GLU A 189 7.55 -6.60 7.88
N PHE A 190 7.48 -7.57 8.79
CA PHE A 190 6.41 -7.65 9.78
C PHE A 190 6.30 -6.39 10.64
N ILE A 191 7.42 -5.91 11.19
CA ILE A 191 7.46 -4.67 11.99
C ILE A 191 7.03 -3.47 11.13
N ALA A 192 7.49 -3.39 9.88
CA ALA A 192 7.14 -2.30 8.97
C ALA A 192 5.63 -2.23 8.74
N PHE A 193 4.97 -3.36 8.47
CA PHE A 193 3.53 -3.37 8.25
C PHE A 193 2.74 -3.02 9.51
N ILE A 194 3.21 -3.39 10.71
CA ILE A 194 2.62 -2.93 11.98
C ILE A 194 2.68 -1.40 12.07
N LEU A 195 3.85 -0.81 11.82
CA LEU A 195 4.04 0.64 11.87
C LEU A 195 3.15 1.39 10.87
N ILE A 196 2.99 0.84 9.65
CA ILE A 196 2.08 1.39 8.63
C ILE A 196 0.63 1.31 9.13
N TYR A 197 0.21 0.13 9.61
CA TYR A 197 -1.15 -0.09 10.08
C TYR A 197 -1.54 0.87 11.21
N THR A 198 -0.69 1.00 12.23
CA THR A 198 -0.95 1.87 13.39
C THR A 198 -0.93 3.34 13.00
N SER A 199 0.06 3.77 12.21
CA SER A 199 0.18 5.17 11.79
C SER A 199 -0.99 5.62 10.92
N ILE A 200 -1.41 4.79 9.96
CA ILE A 200 -2.59 5.10 9.14
C ILE A 200 -3.85 5.10 10.01
N ASN A 201 -3.98 4.18 10.96
CA ASN A 201 -5.12 4.17 11.89
C ASN A 201 -5.19 5.46 12.73
N ASP A 202 -4.05 5.96 13.19
CA ASP A 202 -3.98 7.22 13.94
C ASP A 202 -4.35 8.43 13.09
N ILE A 203 -3.93 8.46 11.82
CA ILE A 203 -4.29 9.53 10.87
C ILE A 203 -5.79 9.50 10.58
N LEU A 204 -6.35 8.30 10.37
CA LEU A 204 -7.78 8.14 10.12
C LEU A 204 -8.64 8.46 11.35
N SER A 205 -8.16 8.17 12.56
CA SER A 205 -8.90 8.42 13.81
C SER A 205 -8.88 9.90 14.23
N LYS A 206 -7.77 10.62 13.97
CA LYS A 206 -7.65 12.06 14.23
C LYS A 206 -8.37 12.92 13.20
N GLY A 207 -8.78 12.33 12.08
CA GLY A 207 -9.28 13.06 10.91
C GLY A 207 -8.13 13.69 10.12
N ILE A 208 -8.30 13.81 8.82
CA ILE A 208 -7.32 14.49 7.95
C ILE A 208 -7.35 15.99 8.32
N PRO A 209 -6.21 16.66 8.59
CA PRO A 209 -6.19 18.05 9.03
C PRO A 209 -6.97 18.94 8.05
N TYR A 210 -8.07 19.49 8.55
CA TYR A 210 -9.00 20.33 7.81
C TYR A 210 -8.75 21.78 8.23
N VAL A 211 -8.26 22.60 7.31
CA VAL A 211 -8.20 24.06 7.57
C VAL A 211 -9.55 24.62 7.17
N GLN A 212 -10.39 24.99 8.14
CA GLN A 212 -11.63 25.70 7.82
C GLN A 212 -11.28 27.02 7.11
N THR A 213 -11.72 27.16 5.86
CA THR A 213 -11.70 28.46 5.19
C THR A 213 -12.87 29.29 5.68
N PHE A 214 -12.60 30.49 6.19
CA PHE A 214 -13.59 31.56 6.21
C PHE A 214 -13.67 32.14 4.80
N SER A 215 -14.54 31.62 3.93
CA SER A 215 -14.86 32.33 2.68
C SER A 215 -16.16 33.09 2.84
N GLN A 216 -16.10 34.41 2.71
CA GLN A 216 -17.27 35.29 2.63
C GLN A 216 -17.93 35.28 1.22
N MET A 217 -17.31 34.64 0.23
CA MET A 217 -17.83 34.49 -1.14
C MET A 217 -17.80 33.03 -1.60
N LEU A 218 -18.95 32.50 -2.03
CA LEU A 218 -19.02 31.22 -2.73
C LEU A 218 -18.23 31.33 -4.04
N GLY A 219 -17.28 30.40 -4.27
CA GLY A 219 -16.69 30.23 -5.59
C GLY A 219 -17.73 29.70 -6.59
N VAL A 220 -17.38 29.59 -7.86
CA VAL A 220 -18.31 29.18 -8.91
C VAL A 220 -17.68 28.10 -9.78
N ILE A 221 -18.41 27.01 -10.03
CA ILE A 221 -18.08 26.03 -11.08
C ILE A 221 -18.95 26.35 -12.30
N LYS A 222 -18.34 26.61 -13.45
CA LYS A 222 -19.04 26.87 -14.71
C LYS A 222 -19.32 25.59 -15.50
N GLY A 223 -20.35 25.60 -16.34
CA GLY A 223 -20.73 24.49 -17.21
C GLY A 223 -19.64 24.02 -18.17
N ASN A 224 -18.66 24.87 -18.46
CA ASN A 224 -17.48 24.55 -19.26
C ASN A 224 -16.35 23.85 -18.48
N GLY A 225 -16.57 23.50 -17.22
CA GLY A 225 -15.61 22.77 -16.38
C GLY A 225 -14.65 23.65 -15.56
N TYR A 226 -14.64 24.96 -15.78
CA TYR A 226 -13.78 25.88 -15.03
C TYR A 226 -14.42 26.27 -13.69
N ALA A 227 -13.67 26.09 -12.61
CA ALA A 227 -14.04 26.54 -11.28
C ALA A 227 -13.18 27.73 -10.85
N TYR A 228 -13.82 28.80 -10.40
CA TYR A 228 -13.22 30.01 -9.89
C TYR A 228 -13.36 30.04 -8.38
N LEU A 229 -12.25 29.91 -7.67
CA LEU A 229 -12.19 29.72 -6.23
C LEU A 229 -11.49 30.93 -5.60
N ASN A 230 -12.11 31.50 -4.56
CA ASN A 230 -11.46 32.46 -3.69
C ASN A 230 -11.19 31.76 -2.36
N VAL A 231 -9.91 31.66 -1.99
CA VAL A 231 -9.45 30.81 -0.88
C VAL A 231 -8.59 31.63 0.06
N TYR A 232 -9.02 31.71 1.31
CA TYR A 232 -8.17 32.23 2.38
C TYR A 232 -7.30 31.10 2.93
N SER A 233 -5.98 31.25 2.87
CA SER A 233 -5.02 30.28 3.41
C SER A 233 -4.21 30.88 4.54
N GLN A 234 -4.02 30.10 5.61
CA GLN A 234 -3.07 30.42 6.69
C GLN A 234 -1.69 29.80 6.45
N VAL A 235 -1.53 29.05 5.35
CA VAL A 235 -0.31 28.31 5.00
C VAL A 235 0.13 28.65 3.59
N GLU A 236 1.44 28.69 3.38
CA GLU A 236 2.03 28.76 2.04
C GLU A 236 2.32 27.33 1.54
N GLY A 237 2.06 27.07 0.26
CA GLY A 237 2.26 25.75 -0.32
C GLY A 237 1.92 25.65 -1.80
N THR A 238 1.95 24.44 -2.32
CA THR A 238 1.54 24.12 -3.69
C THR A 238 0.25 23.31 -3.67
N ILE A 239 -0.75 23.75 -4.43
CA ILE A 239 -2.00 23.03 -4.66
C ILE A 239 -1.69 21.91 -5.65
N ILE A 240 -1.77 20.66 -5.20
CA ILE A 240 -1.43 19.49 -5.99
C ILE A 240 -2.65 19.02 -6.79
N SER A 241 -3.81 19.01 -6.16
CA SER A 241 -5.05 18.62 -6.81
C SER A 241 -6.27 19.27 -6.16
N ALA A 242 -7.39 19.22 -6.87
CA ALA A 242 -8.68 19.70 -6.44
C ALA A 242 -9.73 18.62 -6.75
N ARG A 243 -10.78 18.53 -5.94
CA ARG A 243 -11.91 17.61 -6.21
C ARG A 243 -13.23 18.20 -5.75
N ILE A 244 -14.31 17.79 -6.39
CA ILE A 244 -15.67 18.14 -5.99
C ILE A 244 -16.18 17.03 -5.05
N GLU A 245 -16.36 17.36 -3.78
CA GLU A 245 -16.84 16.42 -2.76
C GLU A 245 -18.20 15.84 -3.13
N GLY A 246 -18.36 14.53 -2.85
CA GLY A 246 -19.57 13.79 -3.22
C GLY A 246 -19.61 13.31 -4.67
N THR A 247 -18.60 13.61 -5.49
CA THR A 247 -18.49 13.15 -6.88
C THR A 247 -17.15 12.44 -7.14
N SER A 248 -16.98 11.85 -8.33
CA SER A 248 -15.69 11.33 -8.81
C SER A 248 -14.86 12.36 -9.58
N ILE A 249 -15.28 13.62 -9.61
CA ILE A 249 -14.65 14.68 -10.42
C ILE A 249 -13.46 15.27 -9.65
N SER A 250 -12.26 15.11 -10.20
CA SER A 250 -11.01 15.70 -9.70
C SER A 250 -10.18 16.31 -10.81
N SER A 251 -9.25 17.19 -10.45
CA SER A 251 -8.34 17.83 -11.39
C SER A 251 -6.99 18.18 -10.75
N THR A 252 -5.95 18.12 -11.57
CA THR A 252 -4.61 18.65 -11.28
C THR A 252 -4.29 19.91 -12.11
N SER A 253 -5.21 20.32 -13.00
CA SER A 253 -5.07 21.52 -13.82
C SER A 253 -5.54 22.75 -13.02
N ILE A 254 -4.58 23.41 -12.37
CA ILE A 254 -4.82 24.48 -11.39
C ILE A 254 -3.93 25.67 -11.71
N THR A 255 -4.47 26.89 -11.72
CA THR A 255 -3.73 28.12 -12.03
C THR A 255 -4.22 29.30 -11.18
N PRO A 256 -3.34 29.98 -10.42
CA PRO A 256 -2.00 29.54 -10.04
C PRO A 256 -2.07 28.30 -9.13
N ASN A 257 -1.06 27.43 -9.21
CA ASN A 257 -0.93 26.27 -8.31
C ASN A 257 -0.13 26.59 -7.04
N LYS A 258 0.41 27.81 -6.90
CA LYS A 258 1.01 28.29 -5.65
C LYS A 258 -0.05 28.95 -4.79
N LEU A 259 -0.05 28.62 -3.51
CA LEU A 259 -0.91 29.17 -2.48
C LEU A 259 -0.04 30.01 -1.54
N SER A 260 -0.37 31.29 -1.38
CA SER A 260 0.28 32.20 -0.44
C SER A 260 -0.58 32.40 0.81
N VAL A 261 0.02 32.86 1.90
CA VAL A 261 -0.75 33.26 3.10
C VAL A 261 -1.66 34.44 2.75
N GLY A 262 -2.94 34.37 3.13
CA GLY A 262 -3.96 35.37 2.82
C GLY A 262 -4.95 34.90 1.75
N ASN A 263 -5.52 35.84 1.00
CA ASN A 263 -6.51 35.57 -0.04
C ASN A 263 -5.82 35.16 -1.36
N ASN A 264 -6.30 34.05 -1.94
CA ASN A 264 -5.83 33.52 -3.20
C ASN A 264 -7.01 33.36 -4.16
N SER A 265 -6.83 33.75 -5.41
CA SER A 265 -7.78 33.48 -6.49
C SER A 265 -7.22 32.37 -7.37
N ILE A 266 -7.93 31.24 -7.40
CA ILE A 266 -7.47 29.99 -8.03
C ILE A 266 -8.49 29.56 -9.07
N ILE A 267 -8.00 29.20 -10.24
CA ILE A 267 -8.81 28.61 -11.31
C ILE A 267 -8.46 27.12 -11.40
N VAL A 268 -9.48 26.26 -11.36
CA VAL A 268 -9.34 24.82 -11.54
C VAL A 268 -10.10 24.38 -12.77
N ASN A 269 -9.48 23.62 -13.66
CA ASN A 269 -10.16 23.04 -14.82
C ASN A 269 -10.51 21.58 -14.56
N PHE A 270 -11.78 21.30 -14.25
CA PHE A 270 -12.29 19.93 -14.04
C PHE A 270 -12.62 19.18 -15.34
N GLY A 271 -12.55 19.83 -16.50
CA GLY A 271 -12.98 19.25 -17.76
C GLY A 271 -14.49 19.02 -17.79
N SER A 272 -14.93 17.76 -17.79
CA SER A 272 -16.37 17.44 -17.79
C SER A 272 -16.95 17.50 -16.39
N VAL A 273 -17.95 18.35 -16.19
CA VAL A 273 -18.74 18.47 -14.95
C VAL A 273 -20.14 17.87 -15.08
N GLN A 274 -20.31 16.90 -15.98
CA GLN A 274 -21.56 16.17 -16.15
C GLN A 274 -21.98 15.49 -14.84
N GLY A 275 -23.27 15.61 -14.50
CA GLY A 275 -23.83 15.04 -13.27
C GLY A 275 -23.93 16.01 -12.09
N LEU A 276 -23.40 17.24 -12.21
CA LEU A 276 -23.71 18.30 -11.25
C LEU A 276 -25.12 18.85 -11.48
N ILE A 277 -25.84 19.08 -10.39
CA ILE A 277 -27.19 19.63 -10.37
C ILE A 277 -27.09 21.15 -10.49
N PRO A 278 -27.70 21.77 -11.52
CA PRO A 278 -27.71 23.22 -11.69
C PRO A 278 -28.03 24.00 -10.42
N TYR A 279 -27.28 25.07 -10.18
CA TYR A 279 -27.44 26.01 -9.05
C TYR A 279 -27.26 25.41 -7.66
N SER A 280 -26.83 24.14 -7.56
CA SER A 280 -26.55 23.50 -6.28
C SER A 280 -25.19 23.89 -5.72
N ASN A 281 -25.10 23.89 -4.40
CA ASN A 281 -23.85 24.13 -3.68
C ASN A 281 -23.05 22.85 -3.55
N TYR A 282 -21.75 22.95 -3.80
CA TYR A 282 -20.78 21.89 -3.67
C TYR A 282 -19.60 22.37 -2.82
N ILE A 283 -18.83 21.42 -2.31
CA ILE A 283 -17.54 21.70 -1.67
C ILE A 283 -16.45 21.24 -2.62
N VAL A 284 -15.56 22.14 -3.00
CA VAL A 284 -14.31 21.80 -3.68
C VAL A 284 -13.23 21.68 -2.63
N SER A 285 -12.67 20.49 -2.45
CA SER A 285 -11.51 20.28 -1.58
C SER A 285 -10.24 20.43 -2.38
N LEU A 286 -9.44 21.43 -2.05
CA LEU A 286 -8.07 21.60 -2.51
C LEU A 286 -7.14 20.76 -1.64
N ILE A 287 -6.31 19.96 -2.28
CA ILE A 287 -5.25 19.17 -1.65
C ILE A 287 -3.96 19.96 -1.84
N VAL A 288 -3.47 20.53 -0.75
CA VAL A 288 -2.33 21.45 -0.73
C VAL A 288 -1.18 20.76 0.00
N GLN A 289 0.02 20.81 -0.56
CA GLN A 289 1.24 20.48 0.15
C GLN A 289 1.91 21.76 0.60
N ASP A 290 2.03 21.95 1.91
CA ASP A 290 2.75 23.11 2.45
C ASP A 290 4.26 23.01 2.20
N ASN A 291 4.99 24.11 2.45
CA ASN A 291 6.45 24.15 2.28
C ASN A 291 7.21 23.16 3.18
N SER A 292 6.56 22.58 4.19
CA SER A 292 7.10 21.54 5.06
C SER A 292 6.82 20.13 4.53
N GLY A 293 6.16 19.99 3.37
CA GLY A 293 5.84 18.72 2.72
C GLY A 293 4.53 18.08 3.20
N ARG A 294 3.82 18.70 4.16
CA ARG A 294 2.57 18.16 4.73
C ARG A 294 1.39 18.42 3.81
N THR A 295 0.57 17.39 3.61
CA THR A 295 -0.70 17.52 2.89
C THR A 295 -1.80 18.08 3.80
N ILE A 296 -2.51 19.09 3.31
CA ILE A 296 -3.60 19.81 3.97
C ILE A 296 -4.80 19.82 3.03
N LEU A 297 -5.99 19.57 3.57
CA LEU A 297 -7.25 19.75 2.84
C LEU A 297 -7.83 21.13 3.14
N ILE A 298 -8.05 21.90 2.09
CA ILE A 298 -8.69 23.22 2.13
C ILE A 298 -10.04 23.12 1.39
N PRO A 299 -11.16 23.05 2.12
CA PRO A 299 -12.50 23.08 1.52
C PRO A 299 -12.81 24.46 0.95
N VAL A 300 -13.62 24.52 -0.10
CA VAL A 300 -14.12 25.78 -0.66
C VAL A 300 -15.56 25.57 -1.05
N ASN A 301 -16.47 26.36 -0.48
CA ASN A 301 -17.87 26.34 -0.90
C ASN A 301 -18.00 26.97 -2.28
N VAL A 302 -18.65 26.26 -3.20
CA VAL A 302 -18.87 26.73 -4.56
C VAL A 302 -20.29 26.45 -5.02
N GLN A 303 -20.80 27.25 -5.94
CA GLN A 303 -22.07 26.98 -6.63
C GLN A 303 -21.82 26.54 -8.06
N TYR A 304 -22.53 25.50 -8.51
CA TYR A 304 -22.52 25.12 -9.92
C TYR A 304 -23.45 26.01 -10.74
N GLN A 305 -22.90 26.71 -11.74
CA GLN A 305 -23.62 27.55 -12.68
C GLN A 305 -23.44 26.98 -14.10
N PRO A 306 -24.47 26.35 -14.69
CA PRO A 306 -24.35 25.75 -16.01
C PRO A 306 -24.16 26.78 -17.15
N TYR A 307 -24.40 28.06 -16.87
CA TYR A 307 -24.27 29.19 -17.81
C TYR A 307 -23.29 30.25 -17.28
#